data_AF-A0A829QDK4-F1
#
_entry.id   AF-A0A829QDK4-F1
#
_cell.length_a   1.000
_cell.length_b   1.000
_cell.length_c   1.000
_cell.angle_alpha   90.00
_cell.angle_beta   90.00
_cell.angle_gamma   90.00
#
_symmetry.space_group_name_H-M   'P 1'
#
loop_
_entity.id
_entity.type
_entity.pdbx_description
1 polymer ?
#
loop_
_entity_poly.entity_id
_entity_poly.type
_entity_poly.pdbx_seq_one_letter_code
_entity_poly.pdbx_strand_id
1 'polypeptide(L)' 'MYMKYRVERMDGKDMGPCFILEYKKDRHARVALAAYADACAEDNPGLAQDLRWTLEELER' A
#
# COMPACT_ATOMS: atom_id res chain seq x y z
N MET A 1 16.00 -19.36 -4.78
CA MET A 1 15.37 -18.17 -4.17
C MET A 1 14.03 -17.99 -4.85
N TYR A 2 12.93 -18.41 -4.21
CA TYR A 2 11.59 -18.27 -4.78
C TYR A 2 11.23 -16.78 -4.75
N MET A 3 11.57 -16.04 -5.80
CA MET A 3 11.13 -14.66 -5.97
C MET A 3 9.64 -14.69 -6.27
N LYS A 4 8.81 -14.52 -5.23
CA LYS A 4 7.35 -14.46 -5.35
C LYS A 4 6.89 -13.17 -6.04
N TYR A 5 7.70 -12.10 -5.98
CA TYR A 5 7.42 -10.80 -6.58
C TYR A 5 8.68 -10.19 -7.21
N ARG A 6 8.49 -9.55 -8.38
CA ARG A 6 9.42 -8.57 -8.97
C ARG A 6 8.74 -7.22 -8.86
N VAL A 7 9.37 -6.27 -8.17
CA VAL A 7 8.89 -4.89 -8.05
C VAL A 7 9.89 -3.98 -8.70
N GLU A 8 9.41 -3.12 -9.59
CA GLU A 8 10.18 -2.12 -10.29
C GLU A 8 9.42 -0.80 -10.31
N ARG A 9 10.15 0.31 -10.36
CA ARG A 9 9.53 1.62 -10.47
C ARG A 9 9.19 1.89 -11.94
N MET A 10 7.99 2.39 -12.20
CA MET A 10 7.54 2.73 -13.56
C MET A 10 8.38 3.85 -14.20
N ASP A 11 9.07 4.66 -13.39
CA ASP A 11 9.96 5.73 -13.84
C ASP A 11 11.41 5.26 -14.11
N GLY A 12 11.69 3.96 -13.97
CA GLY A 12 13.01 3.37 -14.24
C GLY A 12 14.10 3.72 -13.22
N LYS A 13 13.76 4.45 -12.15
CA LYS A 13 14.73 4.80 -11.10
C LYS A 13 14.99 3.62 -10.16
N ASP A 14 16.11 3.71 -9.44
CA ASP A 14 16.42 2.76 -8.39
C ASP A 14 15.36 2.77 -7.28
N MET A 15 15.02 1.58 -6.81
CA MET A 15 14.12 1.37 -5.70
C MET A 15 14.94 1.38 -4.40
N GLY A 16 14.56 2.23 -3.45
CA GLY A 16 15.08 2.15 -2.09
C GLY A 16 14.59 0.89 -1.37
N PRO A 17 14.97 0.69 -0.10
CA PRO A 17 14.45 -0.41 0.71
C PRO A 17 12.93 -0.37 0.76
N CYS A 18 12.28 -1.48 0.41
CA CYS A 18 10.83 -1.61 0.48
C CYS A 18 10.44 -2.99 1.05
N PHE A 19 9.25 -3.07 1.62
CA PHE A 19 8.62 -4.32 2.03
C PHE A 19 7.18 -4.32 1.50
N ILE A 20 6.75 -5.46 0.97
CA ILE A 20 5.45 -5.61 0.29
C ILE A 20 4.47 -6.29 1.23
N LEU A 21 3.25 -5.74 1.30
CA LEU A 21 2.20 -6.23 2.17
C LEU A 21 0.95 -6.63 1.36
N GLU A 22 0.53 -7.91 1.46
CA GLU A 22 -0.68 -8.43 0.81
C GLU A 22 -1.95 -8.12 1.65
N TYR A 23 -2.40 -6.85 1.67
CA TYR A 23 -3.51 -6.38 2.52
C TYR A 23 -4.86 -7.09 2.31
N LYS A 24 -5.09 -7.73 1.17
CA LYS A 24 -6.30 -8.56 0.96
C LYS A 24 -6.34 -9.77 1.91
N LYS A 25 -5.18 -10.37 2.21
CA LYS A 25 -5.08 -11.62 2.98
C LYS A 25 -4.51 -11.42 4.39
N ASP A 26 -3.78 -10.34 4.61
CA ASP A 26 -3.13 -10.04 5.88
C ASP A 26 -3.84 -8.87 6.59
N ARG A 27 -4.39 -9.13 7.77
CA ARG A 27 -5.03 -8.10 8.61
C ARG A 27 -4.06 -7.04 9.11
N HIS A 28 -2.79 -7.39 9.35
CA HIS A 28 -1.79 -6.43 9.82
C HIS A 28 -1.40 -5.46 8.70
N ALA A 29 -1.37 -5.95 7.47
CA ALA A 29 -1.21 -5.13 6.29
C ALA A 29 -2.34 -4.10 6.11
N ARG A 30 -3.59 -4.42 6.50
CA ARG A 30 -4.71 -3.47 6.50
C ARG A 30 -4.51 -2.34 7.50
N VAL A 31 -4.00 -2.65 8.69
CA VAL A 31 -3.66 -1.63 9.71
C VAL A 31 -2.58 -0.69 9.20
N ALA A 32 -1.52 -1.24 8.58
CA ALA A 32 -0.48 -0.42 7.97
C ALA A 32 -1.02 0.45 6.83
N LEU A 33 -1.93 -0.07 6.01
CA LEU A 33 -2.58 0.67 4.93
C LEU A 33 -3.41 1.85 5.46
N ALA A 34 -4.19 1.62 6.52
CA ALA A 34 -5.01 2.66 7.16
C ALA A 34 -4.12 3.76 7.75
N ALA A 35 -3.08 3.40 8.49
CA ALA A 35 -2.13 4.35 9.06
C ALA A 35 -1.42 5.18 7.99
N TYR A 36 -1.08 4.57 6.85
CA TYR A 36 -0.46 5.28 5.74
C TYR A 36 -1.43 6.24 5.05
N ALA A 37 -2.70 5.86 4.89
CA ALA A 37 -3.74 6.75 4.35
C ALA A 37 -3.90 8.01 5.20
N ASP A 38 -3.82 7.89 6.53
CA ASP A 38 -3.87 9.05 7.42
C ASP A 38 -2.60 9.90 7.34
N ALA A 39 -1.43 9.26 7.28
CA ALA A 39 -0.15 9.97 7.21
C ALA A 39 0.01 10.79 5.92
N CYS A 40 -0.55 10.35 4.80
CA CYS A 40 -0.43 11.05 3.51
C CYS A 40 -1.63 11.92 3.15
N ALA A 41 -2.65 12.02 4.02
CA ALA A 41 -3.89 12.73 3.69
C ALA A 41 -3.71 14.23 3.40
N GLU A 42 -2.77 14.89 4.06
CA GLU A 42 -2.47 16.31 3.83
C GLU A 42 -1.70 16.52 2.51
N ASP A 43 -0.65 15.71 2.29
CA ASP A 43 0.23 15.83 1.12
C ASP A 43 -0.39 15.27 -0.17
N ASN A 44 -1.23 14.25 -0.05
CA ASN A 44 -1.84 13.54 -1.16
C ASN A 44 -3.26 13.02 -0.81
N PRO A 45 -4.24 13.93 -0.74
CA PRO A 45 -5.61 13.59 -0.33
C PRO A 45 -6.29 12.59 -1.28
N GLY A 46 -5.94 12.61 -2.57
CA GLY A 46 -6.48 11.65 -3.55
C GLY A 46 -6.04 10.22 -3.26
N LEU A 47 -4.74 10.01 -3.01
CA LEU A 47 -4.22 8.70 -2.62
C LEU A 47 -4.84 8.24 -1.30
N ALA A 48 -4.94 9.11 -0.29
CA ALA A 48 -5.56 8.75 0.98
C ALA A 48 -7.02 8.28 0.82
N GLN A 49 -7.79 8.95 -0.04
CA GLN A 49 -9.17 8.56 -0.37
C GLN A 49 -9.22 7.16 -1.02
N ASP A 50 -8.36 6.90 -2.02
CA ASP A 50 -8.30 5.62 -2.72
C ASP A 50 -7.94 4.46 -1.77
N LEU A 51 -6.99 4.70 -0.85
CA LEU A 51 -6.59 3.72 0.16
C LEU A 51 -7.72 3.42 1.15
N ARG A 52 -8.48 4.45 1.57
CA ARG A 52 -9.64 4.28 2.45
C ARG A 52 -10.76 3.50 1.77
N TRP A 53 -11.10 3.81 0.52
CA TRP A 53 -12.07 3.02 -0.26
C TRP A 53 -11.64 1.56 -0.41
N THR A 54 -10.35 1.33 -0.67
CA THR A 54 -9.81 -0.04 -0.75
C THR A 54 -10.03 -0.81 0.56
N LEU A 55 -9.90 -0.16 1.71
CA LEU A 55 -10.16 -0.78 3.01
C LEU A 55 -11.65 -1.10 3.22
N GLU A 56 -12.54 -0.15 2.89
CA GLU A 56 -13.99 -0.32 3.00
C GLU A 56 -14.49 -1.49 2.13
N GLU A 57 -13.96 -1.65 0.92
CA GLU A 57 -14.30 -2.77 0.03
C GLU A 57 -13.93 -4.14 0.61
N LEU A 58 -12.93 -4.21 1.50
CA LEU A 58 -12.49 -5.46 2.12
C LEU A 58 -13.30 -5.85 3.37
N GLU A 59 -14.10 -4.92 3.89
CA GLU A 59 -14.97 -5.13 5.05
C GLU A 59 -16.42 -5.49 4.65
N ARG A 60 -16.75 -5.33 3.36
CA ARG A 60 -18.02 -5.78 2.76
C ARG A 60 -18.02 -7.27 2.42
#